data_AF-A0A660U2P1-F1
#
_entry.id   AF-A0A660U2P1-F1
#
_cell.length_a   1.000
_cell.length_b   1.000
_cell.length_c   1.000
_cell.angle_alpha   90.00
_cell.angle_beta   90.00
_cell.angle_gamma   90.00
#
_symmetry.space_group_name_H-M   'P 1'
#
loop_
_entity.id
_entity.type
_entity.pdbx_description
1 polymer ?
#
loop_
_entity_poly.entity_id
_entity_poly.type
_entity_poly.pdbx_seq_one_letter_code
_entity_poly.pdbx_strand_id
1 'polypeptide(L)'
;MTHNPLLLSVLNRLPGHNGWLKHSILSSCRDMKDLPEAIAEYKSKRPLRSKGRIPEADRLLREAETELRRLKYYRIGYKVLGESDYPASLALIEDPPLLLYYRGTPAFNRKPGIAIVGTRRPSGSAMRQAYQLGLEFSLADYPVISGLAFGIDRAVHEGALDGYGATWAVLAGGLDRPSPLSHRRLASKKRVKGVPLLGEITPELIRQNMPSPGETAS
;
A
#
# COMPACT_ATOMS: atom_id res chain seq x y z
N MET A 1 8.77 -12.85 -14.26
CA MET A 1 8.37 -14.04 -13.49
C MET A 1 7.13 -13.66 -12.72
N THR A 2 6.01 -14.35 -12.96
CA THR A 2 4.76 -14.17 -12.21
C THR A 2 4.99 -14.74 -10.81
N HIS A 3 4.72 -13.96 -9.78
CA HIS A 3 4.92 -14.44 -8.41
C HIS A 3 3.60 -14.85 -7.77
N ASN A 4 3.64 -15.91 -6.96
CA ASN A 4 2.47 -16.37 -6.23
C ASN A 4 2.09 -15.37 -5.12
N PRO A 5 0.88 -14.76 -5.15
CA PRO A 5 0.47 -13.80 -4.12
C PRO A 5 0.45 -14.40 -2.70
N LEU A 6 0.24 -15.71 -2.56
CA LEU A 6 0.32 -16.39 -1.25
C LEU A 6 1.74 -16.36 -0.68
N LEU A 7 2.75 -16.62 -1.50
CA LEU A 7 4.15 -16.57 -1.08
C LEU A 7 4.51 -15.15 -0.62
N LEU A 8 4.17 -14.13 -1.40
CA LEU A 8 4.47 -12.74 -1.03
C LEU A 8 3.70 -12.32 0.21
N SER A 9 2.46 -12.79 0.39
CA SER A 9 1.71 -12.55 1.62
C SER A 9 2.39 -13.20 2.82
N VAL A 10 2.91 -14.43 2.70
CA VAL A 10 3.71 -15.07 3.76
C VAL A 10 4.97 -14.25 4.08
N LEU A 11 5.74 -13.86 3.07
CA LEU A 11 6.96 -13.07 3.27
C LEU A 11 6.67 -11.69 3.87
N ASN A 12 5.55 -11.06 3.49
CA ASN A 12 5.14 -9.77 4.04
C ASN A 12 4.80 -9.86 5.55
N ARG A 13 4.41 -11.03 6.05
CA ARG A 13 4.18 -11.28 7.50
C ARG A 13 5.47 -11.41 8.31
N LEU A 14 6.60 -11.71 7.67
CA LEU A 14 7.86 -11.86 8.38
C LEU A 14 8.31 -10.51 8.98
N PRO A 15 8.90 -10.48 10.19
CA PRO A 15 9.34 -9.24 10.83
C PRO A 15 10.40 -8.50 10.01
N GLY A 16 10.34 -7.17 9.96
CA GLY A 16 11.19 -6.34 9.10
C GLY A 16 10.44 -5.97 7.83
N HIS A 17 10.31 -4.68 7.54
CA HIS A 17 9.63 -4.22 6.32
C HIS A 17 10.59 -4.32 5.14
N ASN A 18 10.10 -4.96 4.07
CA ASN A 18 10.67 -5.13 2.73
C ASN A 18 12.16 -5.50 2.52
N GLY A 19 13.02 -5.58 3.52
CA GLY A 19 14.47 -5.75 3.32
C GLY A 19 14.97 -6.93 2.47
N TRP A 20 16.25 -6.82 2.07
CA TRP A 20 16.99 -7.74 1.19
C TRP A 20 16.76 -9.23 1.44
N LEU A 21 16.59 -9.65 2.70
CA LEU A 21 16.41 -11.06 3.04
C LEU A 21 15.09 -11.62 2.51
N LYS A 22 14.03 -10.82 2.50
CA LYS A 22 12.74 -11.22 1.91
C LYS A 22 12.83 -11.32 0.39
N HIS A 23 13.49 -10.38 -0.25
CA HIS A 23 13.75 -10.42 -1.70
C HIS A 23 14.66 -11.58 -2.11
N SER A 24 15.67 -11.88 -1.30
CA SER A 24 16.54 -13.03 -1.48
C SER A 24 15.73 -14.33 -1.44
N ILE A 25 14.84 -14.48 -0.45
CA ILE A 25 13.96 -15.65 -0.35
C ILE A 25 12.97 -15.70 -1.50
N LEU A 26 12.38 -14.57 -1.89
CA LEU A 26 11.48 -14.54 -3.03
C LEU A 26 12.17 -15.04 -4.31
N SER A 27 13.45 -14.72 -4.47
CA SER A 27 14.26 -15.12 -5.63
C SER A 27 14.65 -16.60 -5.60
N SER A 28 14.79 -17.21 -4.42
CA SER A 28 15.18 -18.61 -4.25
C SER A 28 13.98 -19.57 -4.11
N CYS A 29 12.87 -19.13 -3.50
CA CYS A 29 11.67 -19.94 -3.26
C CYS A 29 10.78 -19.96 -4.50
N ARG A 30 10.92 -21.00 -5.34
CA ARG A 30 10.22 -21.12 -6.62
C ARG A 30 8.84 -21.77 -6.49
N ASP A 31 8.64 -22.58 -5.46
CA ASP A 31 7.42 -23.32 -5.20
C ASP A 31 7.03 -23.25 -3.72
N MET A 32 5.75 -23.38 -3.42
CA MET A 32 5.23 -23.41 -2.04
C MET A 32 5.76 -24.60 -1.24
N LYS A 33 6.15 -25.70 -1.90
CA LYS A 33 6.80 -26.83 -1.23
C LYS A 33 8.15 -26.48 -0.60
N ASP A 34 8.83 -25.45 -1.12
CA ASP A 34 10.13 -24.99 -0.64
C ASP A 34 10.00 -24.02 0.54
N LEU A 35 8.75 -23.62 0.87
CA LEU A 35 8.49 -22.62 1.91
C LEU A 35 9.07 -22.99 3.29
N PRO A 36 9.00 -24.25 3.78
CA PRO A 36 9.61 -24.61 5.06
C PRO A 36 11.11 -24.30 5.13
N GLU A 37 11.85 -24.61 4.07
CA GLU A 37 13.29 -24.37 3.96
C GLU A 37 13.59 -22.87 3.88
N ALA A 38 12.82 -22.13 3.07
CA ALA A 38 12.89 -20.68 2.98
C ALA A 38 12.65 -19.99 4.35
N ILE A 39 11.66 -20.44 5.11
CA ILE A 39 11.39 -19.91 6.46
C ILE A 39 12.52 -20.25 7.43
N ALA A 40 13.11 -21.43 7.34
CA ALA A 40 14.28 -21.81 8.14
C ALA A 40 15.49 -20.91 7.81
N GLU A 41 15.74 -20.65 6.53
CA GLU A 41 16.77 -19.72 6.06
C GLU A 41 16.53 -18.30 6.58
N TYR A 42 15.29 -17.80 6.52
CA TYR A 42 14.96 -16.49 7.09
C TYR A 42 15.28 -16.43 8.59
N LYS A 43 14.87 -17.47 9.33
CA LYS A 43 15.08 -17.57 10.78
C LYS A 43 16.56 -17.55 11.14
N SER A 44 17.43 -18.16 10.33
CA SER A 44 18.88 -18.22 10.57
C SER A 44 19.62 -16.94 10.18
N LYS A 45 19.16 -16.23 9.14
CA LYS A 45 19.82 -15.03 8.62
C LYS A 45 19.25 -13.70 9.15
N ARG A 46 18.08 -13.70 9.78
CA ARG A 46 17.46 -12.46 10.27
C ARG A 46 18.32 -11.76 11.34
N PRO A 47 18.34 -10.42 11.40
CA PRO A 47 19.07 -9.69 12.43
C PRO A 47 18.57 -10.04 13.84
N LEU A 48 19.48 -10.26 14.80
CA LEU A 48 19.14 -10.62 16.20
C LEU A 48 18.21 -9.61 16.91
N ARG A 49 18.18 -8.35 16.44
CA ARG A 49 17.29 -7.30 16.95
C ARG A 49 15.82 -7.45 16.51
N SER A 50 15.52 -8.33 15.57
CA SER A 50 14.14 -8.58 15.12
C SER A 50 13.38 -9.37 16.18
N LYS A 51 12.58 -8.66 16.97
CA LYS A 51 11.73 -9.24 18.02
C LYS A 51 10.61 -10.09 17.39
N GLY A 52 10.30 -11.23 18.01
CA GLY A 52 9.13 -12.06 17.70
C GLY A 52 9.47 -13.49 17.25
N ARG A 53 8.66 -14.45 17.71
CA ARG A 53 8.68 -15.84 17.23
C ARG A 53 8.09 -15.87 15.82
N ILE A 54 8.85 -16.40 14.86
CA ILE A 54 8.33 -16.69 13.52
C ILE A 54 7.66 -18.07 13.59
N PRO A 55 6.36 -18.19 13.26
CA PRO A 55 5.67 -19.48 13.22
C PRO A 55 6.27 -20.45 12.19
N GLU A 56 5.79 -21.68 12.17
CA GLU A 56 6.11 -22.63 11.11
C GLU A 56 5.38 -22.30 9.81
N ALA A 57 5.94 -22.78 8.69
CA ALA A 57 5.46 -22.49 7.33
C ALA A 57 3.96 -22.76 7.16
N ASP A 58 3.46 -23.90 7.63
CA ASP A 58 2.03 -24.26 7.52
C ASP A 58 1.10 -23.26 8.20
N ARG A 59 1.52 -22.73 9.36
CA ARG A 59 0.74 -21.73 10.08
C ARG A 59 0.77 -20.40 9.33
N LEU A 60 1.94 -19.99 8.84
CA LEU A 60 2.07 -18.77 8.03
C LEU A 60 1.22 -18.84 6.76
N LEU A 61 1.18 -20.00 6.10
CA LEU A 61 0.39 -20.23 4.91
C LEU A 61 -1.12 -20.09 5.18
N ARG A 62 -1.64 -20.76 6.22
CA ARG A 62 -3.05 -20.63 6.62
C ARG A 62 -3.43 -19.18 6.97
N GLU A 63 -2.53 -18.46 7.63
CA GLU A 63 -2.73 -17.05 7.97
C GLU A 63 -2.74 -16.17 6.71
N ALA A 64 -1.83 -16.39 5.76
CA ALA A 64 -1.79 -15.68 4.48
C ALA A 64 -3.04 -15.94 3.62
N GLU A 65 -3.51 -17.19 3.53
CA GLU A 65 -4.78 -17.51 2.86
C GLU A 65 -5.95 -16.75 3.46
N THR A 66 -5.98 -16.65 4.79
CA THR A 66 -7.01 -15.91 5.52
C THR A 66 -6.93 -14.41 5.22
N GLU A 67 -5.73 -13.83 5.19
CA GLU A 67 -5.50 -12.44 4.82
C GLU A 67 -6.00 -12.12 3.40
N LEU A 68 -5.67 -12.95 2.41
CA LEU A 68 -6.12 -12.75 1.03
C LEU A 68 -7.65 -12.80 0.91
N ARG A 69 -8.32 -13.69 1.66
CA ARG A 69 -9.79 -13.72 1.73
C ARG A 69 -10.35 -12.45 2.37
N ARG A 70 -9.71 -11.94 3.42
CA ARG A 70 -10.11 -10.70 4.11
C ARG A 70 -9.93 -9.46 3.24
N LEU A 71 -8.86 -9.37 2.45
CA LEU A 71 -8.66 -8.29 1.48
C LEU A 71 -9.87 -8.16 0.54
N LYS A 72 -10.35 -9.30 0.01
CA LYS A 72 -11.56 -9.34 -0.82
C LYS A 72 -12.80 -8.87 -0.06
N TYR A 73 -12.99 -9.33 1.17
CA TYR A 73 -14.13 -8.94 2.01
C TYR A 73 -14.18 -7.43 2.29
N TYR A 74 -13.04 -6.83 2.65
CA TYR A 74 -12.92 -5.40 2.93
C TYR A 74 -12.76 -4.52 1.68
N ARG A 75 -12.85 -5.10 0.47
CA ARG A 75 -12.66 -4.42 -0.81
C ARG A 75 -11.33 -3.67 -0.89
N ILE A 76 -10.28 -4.29 -0.36
CA ILE A 76 -8.91 -3.83 -0.47
C ILE A 76 -8.26 -4.67 -1.58
N GLY A 77 -7.84 -3.99 -2.64
CA GLY A 77 -7.05 -4.62 -3.69
C GLY A 77 -5.58 -4.69 -3.32
N TYR A 78 -4.82 -5.47 -4.07
CA TYR A 78 -3.37 -5.52 -3.95
C TYR A 78 -2.73 -5.72 -5.33
N LYS A 79 -1.50 -5.26 -5.47
CA LYS A 79 -0.61 -5.56 -6.59
C LYS A 79 0.58 -6.36 -6.08
N VAL A 80 1.05 -7.27 -6.91
CA VAL A 80 2.12 -8.23 -6.57
C VAL A 80 3.37 -7.84 -7.33
N LEU A 81 4.50 -7.72 -6.64
CA LEU A 81 5.77 -7.38 -7.29
C LEU A 81 6.08 -8.39 -8.40
N GLY A 82 6.46 -7.89 -9.58
CA GLY A 82 6.79 -8.72 -10.75
C GLY A 82 5.61 -9.04 -11.69
N GLU A 83 4.38 -8.71 -11.29
CA GLU A 83 3.21 -8.75 -12.18
C GLU A 83 3.17 -7.52 -13.10
N SER A 84 2.55 -7.68 -14.27
CA SER A 84 2.48 -6.62 -15.31
C SER A 84 1.68 -5.38 -14.89
N ASP A 85 0.87 -5.49 -13.85
CA ASP A 85 0.03 -4.41 -13.32
C ASP A 85 0.60 -3.77 -12.05
N TYR A 86 1.82 -4.15 -11.65
CA TYR A 86 2.58 -3.49 -10.60
C TYR A 86 3.26 -2.22 -11.15
N PRO A 87 3.27 -1.09 -10.43
CA PRO A 87 3.88 0.15 -10.93
C PRO A 87 5.37 -0.03 -11.24
N ALA A 88 5.74 0.11 -12.52
CA ALA A 88 7.10 -0.17 -12.99
C ALA A 88 8.17 0.67 -12.30
N SER A 89 7.92 1.96 -12.05
CA SER A 89 8.86 2.82 -11.32
C SER A 89 9.07 2.38 -9.87
N LEU A 90 8.03 1.85 -9.22
CA LEU A 90 8.13 1.35 -7.85
C LEU A 90 8.88 0.02 -7.80
N ALA A 91 8.80 -0.81 -8.83
CA ALA A 91 9.54 -2.07 -8.91
C ALA A 91 11.07 -1.88 -9.06
N LEU A 92 11.52 -0.68 -9.43
CA LEU A 92 12.93 -0.36 -9.68
C LEU A 92 13.66 0.28 -8.49
N ILE A 93 12.97 0.53 -7.37
CA ILE A 93 13.63 1.06 -6.17
C ILE A 93 14.47 -0.03 -5.49
N GLU A 94 15.35 0.35 -4.58
CA GLU A 94 16.25 -0.57 -3.87
C GLU A 94 15.51 -1.65 -3.07
N ASP A 95 14.39 -1.29 -2.44
CA ASP A 95 13.60 -2.15 -1.56
C ASP A 95 12.10 -2.13 -1.95
N PRO A 96 11.73 -2.71 -3.11
CA PRO A 96 10.39 -2.56 -3.66
C PRO A 96 9.36 -3.36 -2.85
N PRO A 97 8.20 -2.78 -2.49
CA PRO A 97 7.19 -3.50 -1.71
C PRO A 97 6.74 -4.81 -2.37
N LEU A 98 6.81 -5.92 -1.65
CA LEU A 98 6.34 -7.21 -2.14
C LEU A 98 4.86 -7.17 -2.54
N LEU A 99 4.04 -6.56 -1.67
CA LEU A 99 2.63 -6.31 -1.91
C LEU A 99 2.34 -4.83 -1.77
N LEU A 100 1.69 -4.26 -2.79
CA LEU A 100 1.17 -2.90 -2.74
C LEU A 100 -0.35 -2.97 -2.57
N TYR A 101 -0.86 -2.63 -1.38
CA TYR A 101 -2.28 -2.60 -1.11
C TYR A 101 -2.90 -1.31 -1.64
N TYR A 102 -4.16 -1.37 -2.07
CA TYR A 102 -4.91 -0.19 -2.45
C TYR A 102 -6.39 -0.24 -2.10
N ARG A 103 -7.00 0.93 -1.92
CA ARG A 103 -8.46 1.09 -1.80
C ARG A 103 -8.96 2.19 -2.72
N GLY A 104 -10.04 1.92 -3.44
CA GLY A 104 -10.53 2.75 -4.56
C GLY A 104 -10.12 2.15 -5.91
N THR A 105 -10.26 2.93 -6.98
CA THR A 105 -9.93 2.51 -8.35
C THR A 105 -8.59 3.11 -8.76
N PRO A 106 -7.46 2.37 -8.61
CA PRO A 106 -6.17 2.90 -8.98
C PRO A 106 -5.98 2.85 -10.50
N ALA A 107 -5.59 3.98 -11.08
CA ALA A 107 -5.29 4.10 -12.51
C ALA A 107 -3.78 4.01 -12.76
N PHE A 108 -3.12 2.95 -12.25
CA PHE A 108 -1.66 2.81 -12.24
C PHE A 108 -0.98 2.92 -13.62
N ASN A 109 -1.72 2.70 -14.71
CA ASN A 109 -1.16 2.53 -16.06
C ASN A 109 -1.56 3.64 -17.06
N ARG A 110 -1.99 4.83 -16.59
CA ARG A 110 -2.38 5.92 -17.52
C ARG A 110 -1.20 6.81 -17.94
N LYS A 111 -0.51 7.41 -16.97
CA LYS A 111 0.68 8.26 -17.16
C LYS A 111 1.60 8.16 -15.93
N PRO A 112 2.88 8.52 -16.03
CA PRO A 112 3.73 8.71 -14.86
C PRO A 112 3.09 9.67 -13.87
N GLY A 113 3.09 9.30 -12.58
CA GLY A 113 2.56 10.16 -11.53
C GLY A 113 3.56 11.24 -11.11
N ILE A 114 3.06 12.40 -10.69
CA ILE A 114 3.84 13.52 -10.16
C ILE A 114 3.70 13.54 -8.64
N ALA A 115 4.82 13.32 -7.93
CA ALA A 115 4.85 13.46 -6.50
C ALA A 115 4.97 14.94 -6.10
N ILE A 116 4.04 15.42 -5.28
CA ILE A 116 4.11 16.77 -4.70
C ILE A 116 4.09 16.61 -3.18
N VAL A 117 5.15 17.07 -2.52
CA VAL A 117 5.34 16.94 -1.08
C VAL A 117 5.69 18.28 -0.48
N GLY A 118 5.45 18.47 0.82
CA GLY A 118 5.92 19.67 1.49
C GLY A 118 5.58 19.73 2.97
N THR A 119 5.70 20.94 3.54
CA THR A 119 5.50 21.15 4.98
C THR A 119 4.05 20.88 5.42
N ARG A 120 3.91 20.38 6.65
CA ARG A 120 2.61 20.23 7.34
C ARG A 120 2.05 21.57 7.84
N ARG A 121 2.85 22.64 7.83
CA ARG A 121 2.49 24.00 8.28
C ARG A 121 2.87 25.05 7.23
N PRO A 122 2.25 25.05 6.04
CA PRO A 122 2.52 26.01 4.98
C PRO A 122 1.94 27.40 5.28
N SER A 123 2.50 28.42 4.64
CA SER A 123 1.86 29.75 4.55
C SER A 123 0.60 29.69 3.67
N GLY A 124 -0.25 30.71 3.76
CA GLY A 124 -1.43 30.82 2.90
C GLY A 124 -1.09 30.84 1.40
N SER A 125 0.01 31.49 1.01
CA SER A 125 0.47 31.51 -0.39
C SER A 125 1.00 30.15 -0.85
N ALA A 126 1.69 29.41 0.02
CA ALA A 126 2.16 28.07 -0.29
C ALA A 126 1.00 27.07 -0.42
N MET A 127 -0.05 27.18 0.41
CA MET A 127 -1.27 26.36 0.26
C MET A 127 -1.96 26.60 -1.08
N ARG A 128 -2.10 27.87 -1.49
CA ARG A 128 -2.72 28.20 -2.79
C ARG A 128 -1.92 27.67 -3.97
N GLN A 129 -0.59 27.79 -3.92
CA GLN A 129 0.29 27.23 -4.96
C GLN A 129 0.21 25.70 -5.02
N ALA A 130 0.21 25.03 -3.87
CA ALA A 130 0.08 23.58 -3.80
C ALA A 130 -1.25 23.07 -4.38
N TYR A 131 -2.35 23.75 -4.05
CA TYR A 131 -3.66 23.50 -4.65
C TYR A 131 -3.62 23.70 -6.18
N GLN A 132 -3.07 24.83 -6.64
CA GLN A 132 -3.00 25.15 -8.06
C GLN A 132 -2.19 24.11 -8.84
N LEU A 133 -1.04 23.67 -8.32
CA LEU A 133 -0.24 22.61 -8.93
C LEU A 133 -1.03 21.30 -9.03
N GLY A 134 -1.72 20.90 -7.95
CA GLY A 134 -2.57 19.71 -7.97
C GLY A 134 -3.65 19.77 -9.06
N LEU A 135 -4.30 20.92 -9.19
CA LEU A 135 -5.32 21.17 -10.21
C LEU A 135 -4.73 21.12 -11.63
N GLU A 136 -3.63 21.82 -11.89
CA GLU A 136 -3.00 21.92 -13.20
C GLU A 136 -2.54 20.55 -13.73
N PHE A 137 -1.85 19.76 -12.89
CA PHE A 137 -1.43 18.41 -13.28
C PHE A 137 -2.63 17.49 -13.51
N SER A 138 -3.66 17.59 -12.67
CA SER A 138 -4.89 16.82 -12.84
C SER A 138 -5.62 17.17 -14.15
N LEU A 139 -5.69 18.46 -14.51
CA LEU A 139 -6.27 18.91 -15.79
C LEU A 139 -5.44 18.44 -17.00
N ALA A 140 -4.12 18.30 -16.84
CA ALA A 140 -3.22 17.73 -17.85
C ALA A 140 -3.22 16.18 -17.87
N ASP A 141 -4.10 15.53 -17.11
CA ASP A 141 -4.23 14.07 -16.98
C ASP A 141 -2.97 13.39 -16.41
N TYR A 142 -2.17 14.11 -15.62
CA TYR A 142 -1.08 13.54 -14.84
C TYR A 142 -1.57 13.17 -13.42
N PRO A 143 -1.45 11.90 -13.00
CA PRO A 143 -1.80 11.50 -11.65
C PRO A 143 -0.95 12.22 -10.60
N VAL A 144 -1.58 12.83 -9.59
CA VAL A 144 -0.85 13.52 -8.53
C VAL A 144 -0.71 12.62 -7.29
N ILE A 145 0.49 12.44 -6.78
CA ILE A 145 0.80 11.54 -5.65
C ILE A 145 1.26 12.37 -4.44
N SER A 146 0.69 12.10 -3.26
CA SER A 146 1.11 12.72 -1.99
C SER A 146 0.76 11.82 -0.80
N GLY A 147 1.16 12.17 0.44
CA GLY A 147 0.99 11.36 1.64
C GLY A 147 -0.31 11.57 2.43
N LEU A 148 -1.27 12.36 1.93
CA LEU A 148 -2.52 12.74 2.63
C LEU A 148 -2.30 13.46 3.99
N ALA A 149 -1.09 13.96 4.26
CA ALA A 149 -0.79 14.67 5.49
C ALA A 149 -1.47 16.06 5.57
N PHE A 150 -1.31 16.75 6.69
CA PHE A 150 -1.65 18.18 6.80
C PHE A 150 -0.82 19.06 5.86
N GLY A 151 -1.31 20.27 5.58
CA GLY A 151 -0.57 21.27 4.83
C GLY A 151 -0.58 21.00 3.33
N ILE A 152 0.62 20.92 2.74
CA ILE A 152 0.82 20.84 1.28
C ILE A 152 0.09 19.62 0.69
N ASP A 153 0.28 18.43 1.26
CA ASP A 153 -0.35 17.20 0.79
C ASP A 153 -1.87 17.31 0.64
N ARG A 154 -2.53 17.91 1.64
CA ARG A 154 -3.98 18.13 1.61
C ARG A 154 -4.36 19.07 0.47
N ALA A 155 -3.69 20.22 0.36
CA ALA A 155 -4.01 21.23 -0.65
C ALA A 155 -3.85 20.66 -2.07
N VAL A 156 -2.79 19.90 -2.30
CA VAL A 156 -2.53 19.20 -3.56
C VAL A 156 -3.67 18.24 -3.93
N HIS A 157 -4.08 17.38 -2.99
CA HIS A 157 -5.18 16.45 -3.24
C HIS A 157 -6.50 17.17 -3.48
N GLU A 158 -6.77 18.26 -2.75
CA GLU A 158 -7.96 19.09 -2.96
C GLU A 158 -7.98 19.68 -4.39
N GLY A 159 -6.87 20.27 -4.84
CA GLY A 159 -6.76 20.80 -6.20
C GLY A 159 -6.88 19.71 -7.27
N ALA A 160 -6.22 18.58 -7.07
CA ALA A 160 -6.28 17.47 -8.01
C ALA A 160 -7.68 16.86 -8.14
N LEU A 161 -8.44 16.80 -7.04
CA LEU A 161 -9.83 16.33 -7.04
C LEU A 161 -10.82 17.30 -7.69
N ASP A 162 -10.51 18.61 -7.65
CA ASP A 162 -11.29 19.62 -8.36
C ASP A 162 -10.97 19.60 -9.88
N GLY A 163 -9.85 19.01 -10.28
CA GLY A 163 -9.57 18.58 -11.65
C GLY A 163 -10.29 17.28 -12.05
N TYR A 164 -10.15 16.89 -13.33
CA TYR A 164 -10.74 15.65 -13.85
C TYR A 164 -9.81 14.43 -13.77
N GLY A 165 -8.50 14.66 -13.56
CA GLY A 165 -7.45 13.64 -13.49
C GLY A 165 -7.42 12.87 -12.17
N ALA A 166 -6.48 11.94 -12.09
CA ALA A 166 -6.31 11.06 -10.93
C ALA A 166 -5.43 11.69 -9.84
N THR A 167 -5.62 11.28 -8.59
CA THR A 167 -4.72 11.59 -7.49
C THR A 167 -4.60 10.38 -6.57
N TRP A 168 -3.44 10.12 -5.94
CA TRP A 168 -3.21 8.97 -5.06
C TRP A 168 -2.56 9.37 -3.74
N ALA A 169 -3.10 8.84 -2.65
CA ALA A 169 -2.55 9.03 -1.32
C ALA A 169 -1.70 7.81 -0.90
N VAL A 170 -0.41 8.02 -0.64
CA VAL A 170 0.48 6.99 -0.09
C VAL A 170 0.48 7.09 1.43
N LEU A 171 -0.03 6.07 2.10
CA LEU A 171 -0.16 6.05 3.55
C LEU A 171 1.05 5.40 4.21
N ALA A 172 1.55 6.02 5.27
CA ALA A 172 2.62 5.48 6.11
C ALA A 172 2.16 4.32 7.03
N GLY A 173 0.85 4.08 7.12
CA GLY A 173 0.26 3.01 7.92
C GLY A 173 -0.73 2.17 7.11
N GLY A 174 -1.42 1.26 7.79
CA GLY A 174 -2.46 0.44 7.16
C GLY A 174 -3.58 1.29 6.55
N LEU A 175 -4.11 0.85 5.40
CA LEU A 175 -5.15 1.56 4.64
C LEU A 175 -6.46 1.77 5.41
N ASP A 176 -6.66 1.01 6.47
CA ASP A 176 -7.79 1.06 7.38
C ASP A 176 -7.68 2.16 8.44
N ARG A 177 -6.50 2.74 8.63
CA ARG A 177 -6.26 3.86 9.56
C ARG A 177 -5.65 5.06 8.83
N PRO A 178 -6.35 5.66 7.84
CA PRO A 178 -5.85 6.85 7.17
C PRO A 178 -5.65 7.96 8.22
N SER A 179 -4.39 8.40 8.32
CA SER A 179 -3.97 9.45 9.22
C SER A 179 -3.56 10.68 8.40
N PRO A 180 -3.93 11.90 8.81
CA PRO A 180 -4.72 12.22 10.01
C PRO A 180 -6.21 11.91 9.86
N LEU A 181 -6.87 11.55 10.97
CA LEU A 181 -8.30 11.18 11.01
C LEU A 181 -9.23 12.28 10.45
N SER A 182 -8.84 13.55 10.57
CA SER A 182 -9.56 14.70 10.01
C SER A 182 -9.65 14.67 8.49
N HIS A 183 -8.76 13.95 7.80
CA HIS A 183 -8.76 13.81 6.34
C HIS A 183 -9.53 12.59 5.85
N ARG A 184 -10.20 11.84 6.75
CA ARG A 184 -11.09 10.73 6.36
C ARG A 184 -12.12 11.15 5.33
N ARG A 185 -12.68 12.37 5.44
CA ARG A 185 -13.64 12.90 4.46
C ARG A 185 -13.01 13.17 3.09
N LEU A 186 -11.74 13.54 3.02
CA LEU A 186 -11.02 13.71 1.75
C LEU A 186 -10.75 12.36 1.10
N ALA A 187 -10.40 11.35 1.92
CA ALA A 187 -10.30 9.96 1.49
C ALA A 187 -11.65 9.32 1.13
N SER A 188 -12.76 9.80 1.71
CA SER A 188 -14.10 9.19 1.59
C SER A 188 -15.15 10.05 0.89
N LYS A 189 -14.77 11.17 0.23
CA LYS A 189 -15.71 12.09 -0.42
C LYS A 189 -16.72 11.28 -1.25
N LYS A 190 -17.99 11.27 -0.79
CA LYS A 190 -19.12 10.46 -1.29
C LYS A 190 -19.53 10.74 -2.74
N ARG A 191 -18.85 11.63 -3.45
CA ARG A 191 -19.00 11.81 -4.89
C ARG A 191 -17.90 10.99 -5.56
N VAL A 192 -18.21 9.82 -6.11
CA VAL A 192 -17.60 9.08 -7.27
C VAL A 192 -16.04 9.14 -7.51
N LYS A 193 -15.26 9.89 -6.73
CA LYS A 193 -13.88 10.33 -6.91
C LYS A 193 -13.30 10.72 -5.52
N GLY A 194 -13.22 9.78 -4.59
CA GLY A 194 -12.33 9.94 -3.42
C GLY A 194 -10.87 9.77 -3.85
N VAL A 195 -9.91 10.21 -3.04
CA VAL A 195 -8.49 9.91 -3.28
C VAL A 195 -8.26 8.42 -3.00
N PRO A 196 -7.91 7.58 -4.00
CA PRO A 196 -7.51 6.20 -3.77
C PRO A 196 -6.28 6.16 -2.87
N LEU A 197 -6.29 5.20 -1.94
CA LEU A 197 -5.25 5.02 -0.94
C LEU A 197 -4.31 3.90 -1.38
N LEU A 198 -3.02 4.08 -1.16
CA LEU A 198 -1.94 3.14 -1.46
C LEU A 198 -1.07 2.92 -0.21
N GLY A 199 -0.55 1.73 -0.02
CA GLY A 199 0.37 1.44 1.08
C GLY A 199 0.96 0.04 1.03
N GLU A 200 2.15 -0.13 1.62
CA GLU A 200 2.84 -1.42 1.73
C GLU A 200 2.49 -2.16 3.04
N ILE A 201 1.96 -1.43 4.03
CA ILE A 201 1.65 -1.97 5.33
C ILE A 201 0.36 -2.77 5.24
N THR A 202 0.43 -4.06 5.58
CA THR A 202 -0.74 -4.94 5.69
C THR A 202 -1.80 -4.25 6.57
N PRO A 203 -3.02 -4.01 6.05
CA PRO A 203 -4.09 -3.40 6.83
C PRO A 203 -4.36 -4.16 8.13
N GLU A 204 -4.59 -3.46 9.24
CA GLU A 204 -4.76 -4.14 10.54
C GLU A 204 -6.08 -4.91 10.60
N LEU A 205 -7.13 -4.38 9.98
CA LEU A 205 -8.42 -5.06 9.83
C LEU A 205 -8.31 -6.46 9.20
N ILE A 206 -7.32 -6.73 8.34
CA ILE A 206 -7.15 -8.07 7.78
C ILE A 206 -6.38 -9.04 8.70
N ARG A 207 -5.74 -8.52 9.76
CA ARG A 207 -5.05 -9.34 10.77
C ARG A 207 -5.97 -9.73 11.93
N GLN A 208 -7.07 -9.01 12.13
CA GLN A 208 -8.09 -9.29 13.16
C GLN A 208 -9.08 -10.37 12.68
N ASN A 209 -9.83 -10.99 13.60
CA ASN A 209 -10.85 -12.00 13.24
C ASN A 209 -11.86 -11.44 12.24
N MET A 210 -12.39 -12.29 11.35
CA MET A 210 -13.50 -11.88 10.47
C MET A 210 -14.67 -11.44 11.36
N PRO A 211 -15.32 -10.30 11.08
CA PRO A 211 -16.56 -9.93 11.75
C PRO A 211 -17.59 -11.04 11.58
N SER A 212 -18.46 -11.20 12.58
CA SER A 212 -19.50 -12.22 12.52
C SER A 212 -20.43 -11.95 11.33
N PRO A 213 -21.03 -12.97 10.70
CA PRO A 213 -21.99 -12.75 9.61
C PRO A 213 -23.11 -11.81 10.09
N GLY A 214 -23.13 -10.56 9.58
CA GLY A 214 -24.08 -9.52 9.98
C GLY A 214 -23.45 -8.18 10.38
N GLU A 215 -22.16 -8.16 10.73
CA GLU A 215 -21.43 -6.92 11.02
C GLU A 215 -20.86 -6.34 9.72
N THR A 216 -21.51 -5.32 9.15
CA THR A 216 -20.99 -4.61 7.98
C THR A 216 -19.81 -3.72 8.38
N ALA A 217 -18.71 -3.79 7.62
CA ALA A 217 -17.59 -2.87 7.77
C ALA A 217 -18.00 -1.44 7.37
N SER A 218 -18.12 -0.57 8.38
CA SER A 218 -18.51 0.85 8.29
C SER A 218 -17.47 1.77 7.63
#